data_AF-A0A9J6EPC2-F1
#
_entry.id   AF-A0A9J6EPC2-F1
#
_cell.length_a   1.000
_cell.length_b   1.000
_cell.length_c   1.000
_cell.angle_alpha   90.00
_cell.angle_beta   90.00
_cell.angle_gamma   90.00
#
_symmetry.space_group_name_H-M   'P 1'
#
loop_
_entity.id
_entity.type
_entity.pdbx_description
1 polymer ?
#
loop_
_entity_poly.entity_id
_entity_poly.type
_entity_poly.pdbx_seq_one_letter_code
_entity_poly.pdbx_strand_id
1 'polypeptide(L)'
;MAKHFLKETAKLDAAILQVGFTEEVVERECAYSMECIRKAPHNESPWNYLRGVIDAAGGGERPEVQEFCKSLYKGNCRVGYFLAFMVDSLAHRLESEPKLLKLALELCHTLAQEQDVIRCEYWNFVARDLEAQCRRVE
;
A
#
# COMPACT_ATOMS: atom_id res chain seq x y z
N MET A 1 19.38 23.55 16.64
CA MET A 1 18.09 22.94 16.28
C MET A 1 18.25 21.90 15.17
N ALA A 2 18.81 22.22 14.00
CA ALA A 2 19.03 21.26 12.90
C ALA A 2 19.90 20.03 13.26
N LYS A 3 20.93 20.20 14.11
CA LYS A 3 21.79 19.08 14.57
C LYS A 3 21.11 18.11 15.55
N HIS A 4 20.01 18.53 16.19
CA HIS A 4 19.20 17.67 17.05
C HIS A 4 18.24 16.83 16.19
N PHE A 5 17.60 17.48 15.22
CA PHE A 5 16.72 16.85 14.24
C PHE A 5 17.44 15.76 13.43
N LEU A 6 18.66 16.03 12.95
CA LEU A 6 19.48 15.04 12.24
C LEU A 6 19.92 13.86 13.12
N LYS A 7 20.01 14.05 14.44
CA LYS A 7 20.30 12.96 15.40
C LYS A 7 19.07 12.11 15.70
N GLU A 8 17.88 12.70 15.63
CA GLU A 8 16.60 11.99 15.77
C GLU A 8 16.28 11.15 14.53
N THR A 9 16.49 11.68 13.32
CA THR A 9 16.34 10.91 12.07
C THR A 9 17.35 9.77 12.01
N ALA A 10 18.61 10.02 12.34
CA ALA A 10 19.64 8.97 12.38
C ALA A 10 19.39 7.90 13.46
N LYS A 11 18.67 8.24 14.55
CA LYS A 11 18.24 7.25 15.56
C LYS A 11 17.06 6.41 15.09
N LEU A 12 16.16 6.99 14.27
CA LEU A 12 15.06 6.27 13.64
C LEU A 12 15.60 5.26 12.62
N ASP A 13 16.52 5.69 11.76
CA ASP A 13 17.21 4.83 10.78
C ASP A 13 18.04 3.74 11.47
N ALA A 14 18.69 4.06 12.59
CA ALA A 14 19.44 3.09 13.39
C ALA A 14 18.55 2.08 14.14
N ALA A 15 17.32 2.45 14.50
CA ALA A 15 16.36 1.53 15.12
C ALA A 15 15.81 0.51 14.11
N ILE A 16 15.61 0.93 12.84
CA ILE A 16 15.30 0.04 11.72
C ILE A 16 16.47 -0.93 11.48
N LEU A 17 17.72 -0.47 11.61
CA LEU A 17 18.93 -1.29 11.50
C LEU A 17 19.21 -2.19 12.72
N GLN A 18 18.53 -2.02 13.85
CA GLN A 18 18.77 -2.79 15.08
C GLN A 18 17.98 -4.12 15.13
N VAL A 19 17.04 -4.30 14.22
CA VAL A 19 16.28 -5.54 13.98
C VAL A 19 16.63 -5.96 12.55
N GLY A 20 16.85 -7.23 12.25
CA GLY A 20 17.42 -7.71 10.98
C GLY A 20 16.57 -7.52 9.71
N PHE A 21 16.03 -6.32 9.50
CA PHE A 21 15.20 -5.86 8.39
C PHE A 21 16.06 -5.00 7.46
N THR A 22 17.17 -5.55 6.98
CA THR A 22 18.00 -4.88 5.97
C THR A 22 17.25 -4.81 4.64
N GLU A 23 17.68 -3.94 3.73
CA GLU A 23 17.03 -3.81 2.43
C GLU A 23 16.98 -5.15 1.68
N GLU A 24 18.04 -5.97 1.78
CA GLU A 24 18.06 -7.31 1.19
C GLU A 24 17.01 -8.25 1.81
N VAL A 25 16.74 -8.13 3.11
CA VAL A 25 15.67 -8.88 3.77
C VAL A 25 14.31 -8.42 3.30
N VAL A 26 14.09 -7.10 3.19
CA VAL A 26 12.82 -6.55 2.72
C VAL A 26 12.53 -6.99 1.29
N GLU A 27 13.52 -6.89 0.39
CA GLU A 27 13.41 -7.36 -0.99
C GLU A 27 13.04 -8.86 -1.06
N ARG A 28 13.70 -9.69 -0.25
CA ARG A 28 13.42 -11.12 -0.15
C ARG A 28 11.99 -11.40 0.34
N GLU A 29 11.55 -10.73 1.41
CA GLU A 29 10.22 -10.93 1.98
C GLU A 29 9.10 -10.42 1.06
N CYS A 30 9.33 -9.31 0.34
CA CYS A 30 8.43 -8.84 -0.72
C CYS A 30 8.33 -9.89 -1.83
N ALA A 31 9.45 -10.42 -2.32
CA ALA A 31 9.47 -11.44 -3.36
C ALA A 31 8.72 -12.72 -2.93
N TYR A 32 8.98 -13.20 -1.71
CA TYR A 32 8.29 -14.35 -1.12
C TYR A 32 6.78 -14.12 -1.05
N SER A 33 6.35 -12.97 -0.53
CA SER A 33 4.93 -12.60 -0.43
C SER A 33 4.25 -12.58 -1.79
N MET A 34 4.88 -11.97 -2.80
CA MET A 34 4.37 -11.93 -4.17
C MET A 34 4.26 -13.34 -4.78
N GLU A 35 5.18 -14.26 -4.47
CA GLU A 35 5.09 -15.66 -4.90
C GLU A 35 3.88 -16.37 -4.25
N CYS A 36 3.66 -16.17 -2.95
CA CYS A 36 2.48 -16.69 -2.26
C CYS A 36 1.17 -16.13 -2.86
N ILE A 37 1.12 -14.84 -3.17
CA ILE A 37 -0.04 -14.21 -3.82
C ILE A 37 -0.29 -14.82 -5.20
N ARG A 38 0.76 -15.07 -6.01
CA ARG A 38 0.58 -15.73 -7.32
C ARG A 38 -0.06 -17.11 -7.19
N LYS A 39 0.31 -17.87 -6.16
CA LYS A 39 -0.25 -19.20 -5.90
C LYS A 39 -1.69 -19.14 -5.39
N ALA A 40 -2.02 -18.14 -4.57
CA ALA A 40 -3.33 -18.01 -3.94
C ALA A 40 -3.72 -16.52 -3.76
N PRO A 41 -4.23 -15.85 -4.80
CA PRO A 41 -4.54 -14.41 -4.73
C PRO A 41 -5.70 -14.09 -3.78
N HIS A 42 -6.57 -15.06 -3.50
CA HIS A 42 -7.66 -14.98 -2.51
C HIS A 42 -7.22 -15.23 -1.07
N ASN A 43 -5.95 -15.58 -0.83
CA ASN A 43 -5.43 -15.68 0.53
C ASN A 43 -5.08 -14.28 1.03
N GLU A 44 -5.72 -13.84 2.11
CA GLU A 44 -5.49 -12.54 2.74
C GLU A 44 -4.09 -12.41 3.34
N SER A 45 -3.56 -13.49 3.93
CA SER A 45 -2.34 -13.40 4.76
C SER A 45 -1.12 -12.87 4.01
N PRO A 46 -0.82 -13.31 2.77
CA PRO A 46 0.27 -12.76 1.97
C PRO A 46 0.11 -11.26 1.66
N TRP A 47 -1.12 -10.76 1.45
CA TRP A 47 -1.36 -9.33 1.22
C TRP A 47 -1.08 -8.50 2.47
N ASN A 48 -1.57 -8.97 3.63
CA ASN A 48 -1.33 -8.30 4.91
C ASN A 48 0.16 -8.36 5.30
N TYR A 49 0.83 -9.48 5.04
CA TYR A 49 2.27 -9.61 5.28
C TYR A 49 3.10 -8.69 4.38
N LEU A 50 2.81 -8.67 3.07
CA LEU A 50 3.47 -7.77 2.12
C LEU A 50 3.36 -6.31 2.56
N ARG A 51 2.17 -5.89 2.98
CA ARG A 51 1.95 -4.55 3.53
C ARG A 51 2.79 -4.29 4.78
N GLY A 52 2.75 -5.19 5.75
CA GLY A 52 3.52 -5.06 7.00
C GLY A 52 5.03 -4.98 6.76
N VAL A 53 5.55 -5.73 5.79
CA VAL A 53 6.96 -5.67 5.36
C VAL A 53 7.31 -4.29 4.79
N ILE A 54 6.46 -3.74 3.92
CA ILE A 54 6.66 -2.41 3.33
C ILE A 54 6.59 -1.31 4.39
N ASP A 55 5.58 -1.36 5.27
CA ASP A 55 5.39 -0.40 6.35
C ASP A 55 6.55 -0.42 7.34
N ALA A 56 7.03 -1.60 7.72
CA ALA A 56 8.20 -1.77 8.59
C ALA A 56 9.49 -1.22 7.96
N ALA A 57 9.57 -1.19 6.63
CA ALA A 57 10.67 -0.60 5.88
C ALA A 57 10.49 0.92 5.61
N GLY A 58 9.53 1.57 6.28
CA GLY A 58 9.28 3.01 6.16
C GLY A 58 8.21 3.40 5.14
N GLY A 59 7.41 2.44 4.65
CA GLY A 59 6.25 2.71 3.79
C GLY A 59 6.60 3.16 2.36
N GLY A 60 7.87 3.04 1.97
CA GLY A 60 8.36 3.49 0.67
C GLY A 60 7.80 2.67 -0.49
N GLU A 61 7.59 3.34 -1.63
CA GLU A 61 7.21 2.66 -2.87
C GLU A 61 8.32 1.75 -3.37
N ARG A 62 7.95 0.52 -3.75
CA ARG A 62 8.86 -0.49 -4.27
C ARG A 62 8.53 -0.80 -5.73
N PRO A 63 9.43 -0.53 -6.71
CA PRO A 63 9.15 -0.71 -8.13
C PRO A 63 8.68 -2.12 -8.50
N GLU A 64 9.24 -3.15 -7.86
CA GLU A 64 8.89 -4.55 -8.05
C GLU A 64 7.45 -4.85 -7.59
N VAL A 65 7.02 -4.26 -6.48
CA VAL A 65 5.64 -4.40 -5.98
C VAL A 65 4.67 -3.64 -6.88
N GLN A 66 5.05 -2.46 -7.36
CA GLN A 66 4.23 -1.70 -8.31
C GLN A 66 4.04 -2.45 -9.62
N GLU A 67 5.10 -3.01 -10.20
CA GLU A 67 5.00 -3.77 -11.44
C GLU A 67 4.17 -5.04 -11.25
N PHE A 68 4.32 -5.70 -10.11
CA PHE A 68 3.48 -6.83 -9.73
C PHE A 68 1.99 -6.44 -9.67
N CYS A 69 1.63 -5.39 -8.94
CA CYS A 69 0.26 -4.89 -8.86
C CYS A 69 -0.29 -4.49 -10.23
N LYS A 70 0.51 -3.79 -11.07
CA LYS A 70 0.13 -3.45 -12.45
C LYS A 70 -0.16 -4.70 -13.28
N SER A 71 0.67 -5.73 -13.16
CA SER A 71 0.49 -7.00 -13.90
C SER A 71 -0.79 -7.72 -13.49
N LEU A 72 -1.10 -7.79 -12.19
CA LEU A 72 -2.34 -8.39 -11.68
C LEU A 72 -3.56 -7.60 -12.14
N TYR A 73 -3.50 -6.27 -12.08
CA TYR A 73 -4.62 -5.42 -12.49
C TYR A 73 -4.92 -5.58 -13.99
N LYS A 74 -3.88 -5.61 -14.85
CA LYS A 74 -3.98 -5.90 -16.29
C LYS A 74 -4.50 -7.31 -16.57
N GLY A 75 -4.14 -8.28 -15.73
CA GLY A 75 -4.66 -9.65 -15.75
C GLY A 75 -6.10 -9.80 -15.22
N ASN A 76 -6.82 -8.69 -15.01
CA ASN A 76 -8.18 -8.65 -14.49
C ASN A 76 -8.36 -9.29 -13.09
N CYS A 77 -7.31 -9.30 -12.25
CA CYS A 77 -7.45 -9.67 -10.85
C CYS A 77 -8.25 -8.58 -10.12
N ARG A 78 -9.35 -8.96 -9.46
CA ARG A 78 -10.25 -8.04 -8.74
C ARG A 78 -10.56 -8.49 -7.31
N VAL A 79 -9.69 -9.31 -6.72
CA VAL A 79 -9.86 -9.80 -5.34
C VAL A 79 -9.85 -8.63 -4.35
N GLY A 80 -10.77 -8.63 -3.38
CA GLY A 80 -10.91 -7.56 -2.39
C GLY A 80 -9.60 -7.16 -1.70
N TYR A 81 -8.79 -8.12 -1.25
CA TYR A 81 -7.49 -7.85 -0.60
C TYR A 81 -6.49 -7.12 -1.50
N PHE A 82 -6.49 -7.46 -2.79
CA PHE A 82 -5.67 -6.78 -3.79
C PHE A 82 -6.15 -5.34 -4.03
N LEU A 83 -7.47 -5.16 -4.20
CA LEU A 83 -8.03 -3.82 -4.42
C LEU A 83 -7.80 -2.91 -3.21
N ALA A 84 -7.97 -3.45 -2.00
CA ALA A 84 -7.65 -2.76 -0.76
C ALA A 84 -6.18 -2.33 -0.74
N PHE A 85 -5.25 -3.25 -1.00
CA PHE A 85 -3.82 -2.96 -1.12
C PHE A 85 -3.50 -1.85 -2.14
N MET A 86 -4.18 -1.86 -3.28
CA MET A 86 -4.03 -0.78 -4.27
C MET A 86 -4.54 0.57 -3.75
N VAL A 87 -5.69 0.62 -3.09
CA VAL A 87 -6.24 1.87 -2.52
C VAL A 87 -5.23 2.53 -1.58
N ASP A 88 -4.62 1.75 -0.67
CA ASP A 88 -3.64 2.26 0.27
C ASP A 88 -2.36 2.77 -0.44
N SER A 89 -1.88 2.04 -1.45
CA SER A 89 -0.75 2.49 -2.26
C SER A 89 -1.07 3.78 -3.04
N LEU A 90 -2.29 3.92 -3.56
CA LEU A 90 -2.70 5.13 -4.28
C LEU A 90 -2.85 6.32 -3.33
N ALA A 91 -3.38 6.12 -2.12
CA ALA A 91 -3.58 7.16 -1.12
C ALA A 91 -2.26 7.89 -0.78
N HIS A 92 -1.17 7.16 -0.61
CA HIS A 92 0.16 7.75 -0.36
C HIS A 92 0.69 8.61 -1.50
N ARG A 93 0.18 8.45 -2.72
CA ARG A 93 0.63 9.15 -3.93
C ARG A 93 -0.28 10.30 -4.35
N LEU A 94 -1.44 10.45 -3.72
CA LEU A 94 -2.42 11.45 -4.14
C LEU A 94 -1.89 12.89 -4.04
N GLU A 95 -0.96 13.15 -3.11
CA GLU A 95 -0.33 14.47 -2.96
C GLU A 95 0.53 14.84 -4.16
N SER A 96 1.26 13.88 -4.73
CA SER A 96 2.14 14.11 -5.88
C SER A 96 1.47 13.84 -7.22
N GLU A 97 0.45 12.99 -7.26
CA GLU A 97 -0.27 12.59 -8.46
C GLU A 97 -1.82 12.63 -8.27
N PRO A 98 -2.44 13.82 -8.17
CA PRO A 98 -3.89 13.95 -7.92
C PRO A 98 -4.78 13.24 -8.96
N LYS A 99 -4.29 13.05 -10.19
CA LYS A 99 -4.96 12.29 -11.26
C LYS A 99 -5.31 10.85 -10.85
N LEU A 100 -4.63 10.28 -9.86
CA LEU A 100 -4.88 8.93 -9.35
C LEU A 100 -6.16 8.82 -8.52
N LEU A 101 -6.73 9.95 -8.07
CA LEU A 101 -7.95 9.98 -7.26
C LEU A 101 -9.08 9.22 -7.93
N LYS A 102 -9.28 9.43 -9.23
CA LYS A 102 -10.35 8.76 -9.99
C LYS A 102 -10.25 7.23 -9.86
N LEU A 103 -9.06 6.68 -10.05
CA LEU A 103 -8.83 5.24 -9.92
C LEU A 103 -9.09 4.78 -8.48
N ALA A 104 -8.58 5.50 -7.48
CA ALA A 104 -8.78 5.13 -6.08
C ALA A 104 -10.27 5.08 -5.70
N LEU A 105 -11.07 6.05 -6.17
CA LEU A 105 -12.53 6.06 -5.94
C LEU A 105 -13.25 4.92 -6.65
N GLU A 106 -12.85 4.58 -7.88
CA GLU A 106 -13.39 3.41 -8.60
C GLU A 106 -13.12 2.10 -7.85
N LEU A 107 -11.92 1.96 -7.25
CA LEU A 107 -11.59 0.79 -6.44
C LEU A 107 -12.39 0.74 -5.14
N CYS A 108 -12.50 1.86 -4.41
CA CYS A 108 -13.35 1.95 -3.21
C CYS A 108 -14.81 1.59 -3.52
N HIS A 109 -15.34 2.05 -4.65
CA HIS A 109 -16.70 1.71 -5.08
C HIS A 109 -16.83 0.19 -5.33
N THR A 110 -15.88 -0.40 -6.05
CA THR A 110 -15.87 -1.85 -6.34
C THR A 110 -15.79 -2.67 -5.05
N LEU A 111 -14.97 -2.25 -4.10
CA LEU A 111 -14.87 -2.86 -2.78
C LEU A 111 -16.20 -2.77 -2.02
N ALA A 112 -16.83 -1.59 -1.99
CA ALA A 112 -18.08 -1.37 -1.27
C ALA A 112 -19.28 -2.14 -1.86
N GLN A 113 -19.33 -2.32 -3.17
CA GLN A 113 -20.50 -2.88 -3.86
C GLN A 113 -20.36 -4.36 -4.22
N GLU A 114 -19.15 -4.87 -4.40
CA GLU A 114 -18.94 -6.21 -4.98
C GLU A 114 -17.98 -7.08 -4.16
N GLN A 115 -16.79 -6.58 -3.84
CA GLN A 115 -15.69 -7.43 -3.37
C GLN A 115 -15.58 -7.53 -1.84
N ASP A 116 -16.14 -6.56 -1.11
CA ASP A 116 -16.02 -6.45 0.33
C ASP A 116 -17.22 -5.69 0.94
N VAL A 117 -18.41 -6.16 0.55
CA VAL A 117 -19.69 -5.53 0.87
C VAL A 117 -19.92 -5.41 2.38
N ILE A 118 -19.39 -6.34 3.18
CA ILE A 118 -19.49 -6.29 4.65
C ILE A 118 -18.81 -5.04 5.23
N ARG A 119 -17.82 -4.47 4.53
CA ARG A 119 -17.11 -3.23 4.89
C ARG A 119 -17.54 -2.04 4.01
N CYS A 120 -18.73 -2.06 3.42
CA CYS A 120 -19.18 -1.00 2.51
C CYS A 120 -19.10 0.41 3.13
N GLU A 121 -19.52 0.59 4.39
CA GLU A 121 -19.45 1.89 5.07
C GLU A 121 -18.01 2.36 5.31
N TYR A 122 -17.09 1.41 5.55
CA TYR A 122 -15.67 1.72 5.66
C TYR A 122 -15.11 2.21 4.33
N TRP A 123 -15.39 1.52 3.22
CA TRP A 123 -14.92 1.94 1.90
C TRP A 123 -15.54 3.25 1.42
N ASN A 124 -16.81 3.50 1.75
CA ASN A 124 -17.47 4.79 1.53
C ASN A 124 -16.82 5.91 2.35
N PHE A 125 -16.41 5.63 3.59
CA PHE A 125 -15.64 6.56 4.41
C PHE A 125 -14.27 6.86 3.81
N VAL A 126 -13.51 5.82 3.42
CA VAL A 126 -12.19 5.98 2.79
C VAL A 126 -12.29 6.82 1.53
N ALA A 127 -13.27 6.56 0.65
CA ALA A 127 -13.49 7.36 -0.56
C ALA A 127 -13.65 8.86 -0.26
N ARG A 128 -14.47 9.22 0.73
CA ARG A 128 -14.66 10.63 1.16
C ARG A 128 -13.37 11.24 1.73
N ASP A 129 -12.59 10.45 2.46
CA ASP A 129 -11.33 10.90 3.05
C ASP A 129 -10.28 11.20 1.96
N LEU A 130 -10.17 10.33 0.94
CA LEU A 130 -9.30 10.55 -0.22
C LEU A 130 -9.70 11.82 -1.01
N GLU A 131 -11.00 12.06 -1.21
CA GLU A 131 -11.48 13.29 -1.82
C GLU A 131 -11.14 14.53 -0.97
N ALA A 132 -11.18 14.42 0.36
CA ALA A 132 -10.79 15.50 1.26
C ALA A 132 -9.26 15.72 1.26
N GLN A 133 -8.46 14.67 1.06
CA GLN A 133 -7.01 14.78 0.91
C GLN A 133 -6.64 15.56 -0.35
N CYS A 134 -7.17 15.22 -1.52
CA CYS A 134 -6.84 15.93 -2.77
C CYS A 134 -7.28 17.41 -2.75
N ARG A 135 -8.43 17.73 -2.16
CA ARG A 135 -8.90 19.12 -2.02
C ARG A 135 -8.00 20.02 -1.16
N ARG A 136 -7.12 19.44 -0.34
CA ARG A 136 -6.15 20.20 0.49
C ARG A 136 -4.85 20.52 -0.25
N VAL A 137 -4.62 19.89 -1.41
CA VAL A 137 -3.41 20.04 -2.22
C VAL A 137 -3.58 21.09 -3.33
N GLU A 138 -4.83 21.36 -3.73
CA GLU A 138 -5.22 22.47 -4.62
C GLU A 138 -5.19 23.83 -3.91
#